data_AF-A0A455AVV7-F1
#
_entry.id   AF-A0A455AVV7-F1
#
_cell.length_a   1.000
_cell.length_b   1.000
_cell.length_c   1.000
_cell.angle_alpha   90.00
_cell.angle_beta   90.00
_cell.angle_gamma   90.00
#
_symmetry.space_group_name_H-M   'P 1'
#
loop_
_entity.id
_entity.type
_entity.pdbx_description
1 polymer ?
#
loop_
_entity_poly.entity_id
_entity_poly.type
_entity_poly.pdbx_seq_one_letter_code
_entity_poly.pdbx_strand_id
1 'polypeptide(L)'
;MEGKARTSVLTHFSLFPLALSGSEENLITDSRQVRLATGLFPVISLLNHSCSPNTSVSFISTVATVRASQQIRKGQEILHCYGPHKNRMGVAERRQKLRSQYFFDCNCPPCEREEQGPSQGPGREAFCCHRCRALLQGDDVLSCGSTSCTESVSRDHLVSQLQDLQQQVGIARKLLRNGELEGAIQLLLGCQHDAESFLLAEHGMVGEIEDDLAQAYAALGKGTGRSQPPIYRRVSEWLRFATGHPVLRWAMNSSNWPKSSSMGLSANSY
;
A
#
# COMPACT_ATOMS: atom_id res chain seq x y z
N MET A 1 30.74 -19.67 -3.52
CA MET A 1 30.57 -18.24 -3.21
C MET A 1 30.21 -17.53 -4.52
N GLU A 2 28.94 -17.54 -4.91
CA GLU A 2 28.50 -16.93 -6.17
C GLU A 2 28.19 -15.44 -5.97
N GLY A 3 28.92 -14.60 -6.70
CA GLY A 3 28.77 -13.16 -6.70
C GLY A 3 27.45 -12.77 -7.37
N LYS A 4 26.46 -12.41 -6.55
CA LYS A 4 25.25 -11.72 -7.03
C LYS A 4 25.71 -10.37 -7.60
N ALA A 5 25.40 -10.09 -8.87
CA ALA A 5 25.77 -8.85 -9.54
C ALA A 5 25.38 -7.63 -8.68
N ARG A 6 26.39 -6.90 -8.21
CA ARG A 6 26.23 -5.70 -7.36
C ARG A 6 26.21 -4.48 -8.26
N THR A 7 25.03 -3.98 -8.57
CA THR A 7 24.90 -2.74 -9.34
C THR A 7 24.48 -1.63 -8.38
N SER A 8 25.46 -0.98 -7.75
CA SER A 8 25.20 0.28 -7.04
C SER A 8 24.92 1.35 -8.09
N VAL A 9 23.64 1.63 -8.34
CA VAL A 9 23.22 2.67 -9.29
C VAL A 9 23.02 3.98 -8.55
N LEU A 10 23.49 5.10 -9.11
CA LEU A 10 23.24 6.42 -8.55
C LEU A 10 21.74 6.74 -8.62
N THR A 11 20.99 6.43 -7.56
CA THR A 11 19.57 6.69 -7.49
C THR A 11 19.32 8.16 -7.18
N HIS A 12 18.64 8.85 -8.09
CA HIS A 12 18.11 10.18 -7.86
C HIS A 12 16.82 10.04 -7.06
N PHE A 13 16.75 10.71 -5.91
CA PHE A 13 15.55 10.70 -5.08
C PHE A 13 14.71 11.93 -5.39
N SER A 14 13.49 11.69 -5.85
CA SER A 14 12.48 12.75 -5.98
C SER A 14 12.05 13.18 -4.58
N LEU A 15 12.27 14.46 -4.25
CA LEU A 15 11.74 15.05 -3.03
C LEU A 15 10.25 15.35 -3.27
N PHE A 16 9.41 14.67 -2.48
CA PHE A 16 7.96 14.83 -2.52
C PHE A 16 7.47 15.48 -1.22
N PRO A 17 7.50 16.82 -1.09
CA PRO A 17 6.65 17.45 -0.11
C PRO A 17 5.18 17.27 -0.51
N LEU A 18 4.31 17.23 0.49
CA LEU A 18 2.88 17.16 0.29
C LEU A 18 2.41 18.52 -0.23
N ALA A 19 1.93 18.57 -1.47
CA ALA A 19 1.16 19.73 -1.93
C ALA A 19 -0.28 19.53 -1.44
N LEU A 20 -0.73 20.40 -0.54
CA LEU A 20 -2.13 20.44 -0.10
C LEU A 20 -2.90 21.27 -1.13
N SER A 21 -3.80 20.65 -1.88
CA SER A 21 -4.80 21.38 -2.66
C SER A 21 -6.17 21.21 -1.99
N GLY A 22 -6.65 22.28 -1.37
CA GLY A 22 -8.01 22.39 -0.86
C GLY A 22 -8.37 23.87 -0.71
N SER A 23 -9.50 24.28 -1.28
CA SER A 23 -10.21 25.48 -0.84
C SER A 23 -10.84 25.19 0.54
N GLU A 24 -11.10 26.22 1.34
CA GLU A 24 -11.76 26.09 2.66
C GLU A 24 -13.13 25.37 2.61
N GLU A 25 -13.69 25.17 1.41
CA GLU A 25 -14.99 24.53 1.16
C GLU A 25 -14.90 23.01 0.90
N ASN A 26 -13.70 22.43 0.71
CA ASN A 26 -13.55 20.98 0.49
C ASN A 26 -13.23 20.24 1.80
N LEU A 27 -14.16 19.37 2.24
CA LEU A 27 -14.03 18.53 3.44
C LEU A 27 -12.86 17.54 3.37
N ILE A 28 -12.40 17.22 2.15
CA ILE A 28 -11.29 16.31 1.88
C ILE A 28 -10.15 17.13 1.25
N THR A 29 -9.01 17.17 1.94
CA THR A 29 -7.80 17.81 1.42
C THR A 29 -7.09 16.81 0.50
N ASP A 30 -7.06 17.06 -0.80
CA ASP A 30 -6.25 16.25 -1.73
C ASP A 30 -4.77 16.62 -1.48
N SER A 31 -4.02 15.70 -0.88
CA SER A 31 -2.58 15.85 -0.70
C SER A 31 -1.85 15.02 -1.74
N ARG A 32 -1.33 15.67 -2.78
CA ARG A 32 -0.54 14.97 -3.80
C ARG A 32 0.94 15.09 -3.50
N GLN A 33 1.67 14.00 -3.70
CA GLN A 33 3.13 14.03 -3.75
C GLN A 33 3.55 14.69 -5.06
N VAL A 34 3.84 15.98 -5.01
CA VAL A 34 4.38 16.73 -6.16
C VAL A 34 5.89 16.67 -6.09
N ARG A 35 6.54 16.26 -7.19
CA ARG A 35 8.00 16.29 -7.29
C ARG A 35 8.46 17.75 -7.39
N LEU A 36 9.02 18.30 -6.31
CA LEU A 36 9.57 19.66 -6.33
C LEU A 36 11.01 19.71 -6.80
N ALA A 37 11.81 18.72 -6.41
CA ALA A 37 13.25 18.71 -6.67
C ALA A 37 13.78 17.28 -6.75
N THR A 38 14.99 17.15 -7.27
CA THR A 38 15.76 15.89 -7.26
C THR A 38 16.97 16.08 -6.38
N GLY A 39 17.10 15.24 -5.35
CA GLY A 39 18.26 15.21 -4.47
C GLY A 39 19.18 14.04 -4.79
N LEU A 40 20.48 14.26 -4.65
CA LEU A 40 21.49 13.20 -4.67
C LEU A 40 21.86 12.85 -3.22
N PHE A 41 21.68 11.59 -2.85
CA PHE A 41 21.98 11.08 -1.52
C PHE A 41 22.98 9.93 -1.60
N PRO A 42 24.30 10.22 -1.70
CA PRO A 42 25.31 9.20 -2.00
C PRO A 42 25.26 7.96 -1.09
N VAL A 43 25.02 8.17 0.21
CA VAL A 43 24.92 7.07 1.19
C VAL A 43 23.71 6.18 0.92
N ILE A 44 22.57 6.76 0.55
CA ILE A 44 21.35 6.00 0.26
C ILE A 44 21.46 5.30 -1.11
N SER A 45 22.18 5.91 -2.06
CA SER A 45 22.47 5.31 -3.37
C SER A 45 23.33 4.04 -3.29
N LEU A 46 23.91 3.71 -2.12
CA LEU A 46 24.56 2.41 -1.90
C LEU A 46 23.56 1.27 -1.67
N LEU A 47 22.31 1.57 -1.34
CA LEU A 47 21.29 0.57 -1.04
C LEU A 47 20.75 -0.03 -2.34
N ASN A 48 20.91 -1.35 -2.49
CA ASN A 48 20.39 -2.08 -3.65
C ASN A 48 18.86 -2.21 -3.64
N HIS A 49 18.30 -2.52 -4.81
CA HIS A 49 16.87 -2.66 -5.00
C HIS A 49 16.30 -4.00 -4.51
N SER A 50 15.11 -3.96 -3.91
CA SER A 50 14.18 -5.08 -3.81
C SER A 50 12.74 -4.59 -3.98
N CYS A 51 11.92 -5.35 -4.72
CA CYS A 51 10.47 -5.07 -4.85
C CYS A 51 9.70 -5.32 -3.54
N SER A 52 10.35 -5.87 -2.52
CA SER A 52 9.89 -6.03 -1.13
C SER A 52 11.06 -5.69 -0.19
N PRO A 53 11.35 -4.40 0.02
CA PRO A 53 12.53 -3.98 0.77
C PRO A 53 12.39 -4.26 2.27
N ASN A 54 13.54 -4.36 2.96
CA ASN A 54 13.60 -4.42 4.43
C ASN A 54 13.81 -3.04 5.07
N THR A 55 13.79 -1.98 4.26
CA THR A 55 13.78 -0.59 4.71
C THR A 55 12.68 0.24 4.07
N SER A 56 12.36 1.36 4.71
CA SER A 56 11.58 2.45 4.16
C SER A 56 12.40 3.74 4.19
N VAL A 57 12.20 4.60 3.19
CA VAL A 57 12.88 5.90 3.07
C VAL A 57 11.83 6.99 3.14
N SER A 58 12.05 7.95 4.03
CA SER A 58 11.20 9.13 4.18
C SER A 58 12.05 10.40 4.08
N PHE A 59 11.49 11.44 3.49
CA PHE A 59 12.15 12.73 3.34
C PHE A 59 11.44 13.77 4.22
N ILE A 60 12.23 14.55 4.96
CA ILE A 60 11.77 15.74 5.66
C ILE A 60 12.68 16.88 5.21
N SER A 61 12.12 17.80 4.41
CA SER A 61 12.91 18.83 3.73
C SER A 61 14.06 18.20 2.93
N THR A 62 15.31 18.54 3.23
CA THR A 62 16.53 18.03 2.59
C THR A 62 17.11 16.79 3.27
N VAL A 63 16.49 16.30 4.35
CA VAL A 63 16.99 15.16 5.13
C VAL A 63 16.24 13.90 4.72
N ALA A 64 17.00 12.89 4.30
CA ALA A 64 16.50 11.56 4.01
C ALA A 64 16.76 10.64 5.21
N THR A 65 15.71 9.99 5.71
CA THR A 65 15.77 9.02 6.81
C THR A 65 15.47 7.64 6.28
N VAL A 66 16.38 6.69 6.52
CA VAL A 66 16.18 5.26 6.23
C VAL A 66 15.81 4.56 7.53
N ARG A 67 14.72 3.79 7.54
CA ARG A 67 14.27 3.01 8.71
C ARG A 67 14.10 1.55 8.32
N ALA A 68 14.43 0.64 9.23
CA ALA A 68 14.11 -0.77 9.04
C ALA A 68 12.58 -0.94 9.03
N SER A 69 12.05 -1.62 8.01
CA SER A 69 10.64 -2.02 7.93
C SER A 69 10.42 -3.45 8.40
N GLN A 70 11.50 -4.21 8.58
CA GLN A 70 11.52 -5.61 9.01
C GLN A 70 12.74 -5.85 9.90
N GLN A 71 12.79 -6.97 10.61
CA GLN A 71 13.99 -7.36 11.34
C GLN A 71 15.15 -7.63 10.37
N ILE A 72 16.30 -6.99 10.58
CA ILE A 72 17.52 -7.15 9.77
C ILE A 72 18.57 -7.85 10.62
N ARG A 73 19.01 -9.03 10.21
CA ARG A 73 20.05 -9.81 10.91
C ARG A 73 21.45 -9.29 10.57
N LYS A 74 22.43 -9.54 11.43
CA LYS A 74 23.84 -9.24 11.15
C LYS A 74 24.26 -9.92 9.83
N GLY A 75 24.86 -9.15 8.93
CA GLY A 75 25.30 -9.62 7.61
C GLY A 75 24.20 -9.68 6.54
N GLN A 76 22.95 -9.39 6.88
CA GLN A 76 21.87 -9.24 5.90
C GLN A 76 22.00 -7.90 5.18
N GLU A 77 21.83 -7.92 3.85
CA GLU A 77 21.87 -6.72 3.02
C GLU A 77 20.71 -5.76 3.34
N ILE A 78 21.00 -4.46 3.34
CA ILE A 78 20.01 -3.40 3.50
C ILE A 78 19.50 -3.01 2.11
N LEU A 79 18.21 -3.19 1.88
CA LEU A 79 17.57 -3.08 0.57
C LEU A 79 16.51 -1.99 0.59
N HIS A 80 16.45 -1.20 -0.48
CA HIS A 80 15.45 -0.15 -0.72
C HIS A 80 14.60 -0.48 -1.96
N CYS A 81 13.48 0.21 -2.17
CA CYS A 81 12.65 0.09 -3.37
C CYS A 81 12.80 1.35 -4.23
N TYR A 82 13.18 1.19 -5.50
CA TYR A 82 13.46 2.29 -6.41
C TYR A 82 12.19 2.84 -7.10
N GLY A 83 11.01 2.44 -6.60
CA GLY A 83 9.71 2.76 -7.19
C GLY A 83 8.90 1.50 -7.52
N PRO A 84 9.40 0.60 -8.39
CA PRO A 84 8.70 -0.64 -8.73
C PRO A 84 8.53 -1.57 -7.53
N HIS A 85 7.29 -1.73 -7.05
CA HIS A 85 6.96 -2.47 -5.82
C HIS A 85 5.97 -3.61 -6.12
N LYS A 86 6.13 -4.76 -5.44
CA LYS A 86 5.34 -5.98 -5.74
C LYS A 86 3.82 -5.77 -5.60
N ASN A 87 3.40 -4.95 -4.62
CA ASN A 87 1.96 -4.71 -4.38
C ASN A 87 1.31 -3.78 -5.41
N ARG A 88 2.08 -3.15 -6.33
CA ARG A 88 1.55 -2.12 -7.25
C ARG A 88 1.67 -2.49 -8.72
N MET A 89 2.57 -3.38 -9.09
CA MET A 89 2.98 -3.61 -10.47
C MET A 89 3.32 -5.08 -10.67
N GLY A 90 2.93 -5.64 -11.82
CA GLY A 90 3.30 -6.98 -12.27
C GLY A 90 4.81 -7.21 -12.35
N VAL A 91 5.32 -8.44 -12.18
CA VAL A 91 6.76 -8.75 -12.35
C VAL A 91 7.32 -8.26 -13.69
N ALA A 92 6.57 -8.43 -14.78
CA ALA A 92 6.95 -7.96 -16.11
C ALA A 92 7.12 -6.44 -16.15
N GLU A 93 6.14 -5.70 -15.63
CA GLU A 93 6.19 -4.23 -15.56
C GLU A 93 7.33 -3.74 -14.66
N ARG A 94 7.51 -4.38 -13.48
CA ARG A 94 8.59 -4.02 -12.56
C ARG A 94 9.96 -4.17 -13.21
N ARG A 95 10.23 -5.33 -13.83
CA ARG A 95 11.50 -5.59 -14.52
C ARG A 95 11.69 -4.66 -15.71
N GLN A 96 10.65 -4.40 -16.49
CA GLN A 96 10.72 -3.44 -17.60
C GLN A 96 11.16 -2.06 -17.11
N LYS A 97 10.52 -1.52 -16.06
CA LYS A 97 10.87 -0.22 -15.48
C LYS A 97 12.29 -0.18 -14.90
N LEU A 98 12.70 -1.26 -14.22
CA LEU A 98 14.05 -1.36 -13.65
C LEU A 98 15.12 -1.46 -14.74
N ARG A 99 14.89 -2.25 -15.79
CA ARG A 99 15.77 -2.35 -16.96
C ARG A 99 15.89 -1.01 -17.68
N SER A 100 14.78 -0.33 -17.92
CA SER A 100 14.78 0.92 -18.70
C SER A 100 15.47 2.08 -17.97
N GLN A 101 15.37 2.13 -16.64
CA GLN A 101 15.89 3.25 -15.86
C GLN A 101 17.24 2.96 -15.19
N TYR A 102 17.45 1.73 -14.72
CA TYR A 102 18.58 1.35 -13.89
C TYR A 102 19.44 0.23 -14.52
N PHE A 103 19.07 -0.26 -15.70
CA PHE A 103 19.87 -1.19 -16.51
C PHE A 103 20.22 -2.51 -15.79
N PHE A 104 19.31 -3.02 -14.96
CA PHE A 104 19.49 -4.33 -14.31
C PHE A 104 18.20 -5.15 -14.28
N ASP A 105 18.38 -6.45 -14.05
CA ASP A 105 17.33 -7.43 -13.86
C ASP A 105 17.10 -7.77 -12.38
N CYS A 106 15.87 -7.55 -11.89
CA CYS A 106 15.57 -7.81 -10.49
C CYS A 106 15.25 -9.29 -10.25
N ASN A 107 16.09 -9.91 -9.41
CA ASN A 107 15.97 -11.29 -8.93
C ASN A 107 15.70 -11.31 -7.41
N CYS A 108 14.77 -10.46 -6.96
CA CYS A 108 14.31 -10.50 -5.58
C CYS A 108 13.25 -11.60 -5.41
N PRO A 109 13.04 -12.13 -4.18
CA PRO A 109 12.12 -13.25 -3.97
C PRO A 109 10.69 -13.04 -4.51
N PRO A 110 10.09 -11.83 -4.44
CA PRO A 110 8.81 -11.56 -5.12
C PRO A 110 8.86 -11.78 -6.64
N CYS A 111 9.90 -11.27 -7.32
CA CYS A 111 10.02 -11.44 -8.77
C CYS A 111 10.21 -12.91 -9.15
N GLU A 112 11.03 -13.66 -8.41
CA GLU A 112 11.26 -15.09 -8.68
C GLU A 112 9.99 -15.92 -8.45
N ARG A 113 9.23 -15.65 -7.38
CA ARG A 113 7.97 -16.37 -7.11
C ARG A 113 6.88 -16.09 -8.14
N GLU A 114 6.73 -14.83 -8.55
CA GLU A 114 5.74 -14.44 -9.57
C GLU A 114 6.10 -15.00 -10.96
N GLU A 115 7.38 -15.25 -11.23
CA GLU A 115 7.85 -15.84 -12.49
C GLU A 115 7.68 -17.36 -12.54
N GLN A 116 7.81 -18.04 -11.40
CA GLN A 116 7.67 -19.51 -11.28
C GLN A 116 6.23 -19.97 -11.03
N GLY A 117 5.33 -19.07 -10.65
CA GLY A 117 3.90 -19.35 -10.51
C GLY A 117 3.20 -19.37 -11.87
N PRO A 118 2.08 -20.11 -12.03
CA PRO A 118 1.24 -20.00 -13.21
C PRO A 118 0.77 -18.56 -13.35
N SER A 119 1.33 -17.77 -14.26
CA SER A 119 0.85 -16.46 -14.75
C SER A 119 0.02 -15.61 -13.76
N GLN A 120 0.43 -15.48 -12.50
CA GLN A 120 -0.30 -14.73 -11.48
C GLN A 120 0.48 -13.44 -11.23
N GLY A 121 0.38 -12.53 -12.19
CA GLY A 121 0.90 -11.18 -12.03
C GLY A 121 0.20 -10.50 -10.84
N PRO A 122 0.91 -9.74 -9.99
CA PRO A 122 0.27 -9.00 -8.92
C PRO A 122 -0.62 -7.93 -9.54
N GLY A 123 -1.89 -8.01 -9.19
CA GLY A 123 -2.92 -7.05 -9.58
C GLY A 123 -4.03 -7.58 -10.46
N ARG A 124 -4.11 -8.89 -10.78
CA ARG A 124 -5.26 -9.43 -11.51
C ARG A 124 -5.69 -10.78 -10.94
N GLU A 125 -6.91 -10.79 -10.38
CA GLU A 125 -7.80 -11.96 -10.20
C GLU A 125 -7.54 -12.88 -9.01
N ALA A 126 -7.20 -12.30 -7.87
CA ALA A 126 -7.18 -12.99 -6.58
C ALA A 126 -8.62 -13.17 -6.04
N PHE A 127 -9.47 -13.93 -6.77
CA PHE A 127 -10.82 -14.25 -6.34
C PHE A 127 -10.80 -15.28 -5.21
N CYS A 128 -11.68 -15.11 -4.23
CA CYS A 128 -11.82 -16.03 -3.11
C CYS A 128 -13.16 -16.78 -3.18
N CYS A 129 -13.16 -18.01 -2.67
CA CYS A 129 -14.38 -18.80 -2.55
C CYS A 129 -15.31 -18.18 -1.50
N HIS A 130 -16.56 -17.90 -1.86
CA HIS A 130 -17.57 -17.33 -0.95
C HIS A 130 -17.73 -18.12 0.36
N ARG A 131 -17.59 -19.45 0.29
CA ARG A 131 -17.84 -20.38 1.40
C ARG A 131 -16.66 -20.53 2.37
N CYS A 132 -15.45 -20.66 1.84
CA CYS A 132 -14.25 -20.98 2.66
C CYS A 132 -13.11 -19.98 2.53
N ARG A 133 -13.29 -18.94 1.70
CA ARG A 133 -12.31 -17.87 1.42
C ARG A 133 -10.97 -18.34 0.85
N ALA A 134 -10.85 -19.61 0.46
CA ALA A 134 -9.68 -20.11 -0.25
C ALA A 134 -9.58 -19.51 -1.65
N LEU A 135 -8.35 -19.43 -2.19
CA LEU A 135 -8.08 -18.95 -3.54
C LEU A 135 -8.80 -19.83 -4.58
N LEU A 136 -9.46 -19.15 -5.52
CA LEU A 136 -10.06 -19.78 -6.68
C LEU A 136 -9.03 -19.91 -7.81
N GLN A 137 -9.00 -21.08 -8.48
CA GLN A 137 -8.03 -21.41 -9.53
C GLN A 137 -8.72 -21.99 -10.76
N GLY A 138 -8.20 -21.69 -11.95
CA GLY A 138 -8.73 -22.15 -13.23
C GLY A 138 -8.76 -21.03 -14.28
N ASP A 139 -9.21 -21.37 -15.48
CA ASP A 139 -9.38 -20.41 -16.58
C ASP A 139 -10.83 -19.92 -16.60
N ASP A 140 -11.71 -20.50 -17.42
CA ASP A 140 -13.11 -20.04 -17.57
C ASP A 140 -13.98 -20.37 -16.35
N VAL A 141 -13.75 -21.54 -15.75
CA VAL A 141 -14.42 -21.98 -14.52
C VAL A 141 -13.40 -22.09 -13.41
N LEU A 142 -13.58 -21.24 -12.40
CA LEU A 142 -12.71 -21.14 -11.25
C LEU A 142 -13.20 -22.07 -10.15
N SER A 143 -12.35 -23.03 -9.78
CA SER A 143 -12.63 -24.02 -8.73
C SER A 143 -11.91 -23.66 -7.43
N CYS A 144 -12.55 -23.97 -6.31
CA CYS A 144 -11.96 -23.76 -5.00
C CYS A 144 -10.72 -24.63 -4.78
N GLY A 145 -9.60 -24.02 -4.37
CA GLY A 145 -8.36 -24.76 -4.06
C GLY A 145 -8.38 -25.55 -2.75
N SER A 146 -9.47 -25.51 -1.96
CA SER A 146 -9.58 -26.26 -0.71
C SER A 146 -10.05 -27.69 -0.95
N THR A 147 -9.38 -28.66 -0.33
CA THR A 147 -9.70 -30.09 -0.48
C THR A 147 -11.07 -30.49 0.06
N SER A 148 -11.66 -29.69 0.94
CA SER A 148 -12.98 -29.92 1.52
C SER A 148 -14.11 -29.11 0.85
N CYS A 149 -13.80 -28.37 -0.22
CA CYS A 149 -14.74 -27.44 -0.84
C CYS A 149 -14.85 -27.67 -2.34
N THR A 150 -16.03 -28.05 -2.80
CA THR A 150 -16.34 -28.31 -4.23
C THR A 150 -16.99 -27.12 -4.94
N GLU A 151 -16.82 -25.90 -4.42
CA GLU A 151 -17.39 -24.71 -5.07
C GLU A 151 -16.63 -24.42 -6.36
N SER A 152 -17.39 -24.04 -7.38
CA SER A 152 -16.86 -23.55 -8.65
C SER A 152 -17.75 -22.43 -9.17
N VAL A 153 -17.15 -21.43 -9.80
CA VAL A 153 -17.87 -20.27 -10.33
C VAL A 153 -17.27 -19.85 -11.66
N SER A 154 -18.09 -19.35 -12.57
CA SER A 154 -17.60 -18.79 -13.84
C SER A 154 -16.79 -17.52 -13.57
N ARG A 155 -15.65 -17.40 -14.27
CA ARG A 155 -14.84 -16.19 -14.25
C ARG A 155 -15.62 -14.97 -14.71
N ASP A 156 -16.43 -15.09 -15.76
CA ASP A 156 -17.23 -13.99 -16.29
C ASP A 156 -18.21 -13.44 -15.25
N HIS A 157 -18.77 -14.31 -14.42
CA HIS A 157 -19.65 -13.91 -13.34
C HIS A 157 -18.92 -13.05 -12.31
N LEU A 158 -17.75 -13.51 -11.86
CA LEU A 158 -16.93 -12.77 -10.89
C LEU A 158 -16.40 -11.44 -11.46
N VAL A 159 -16.06 -11.42 -12.75
CA VAL A 159 -15.65 -10.19 -13.44
C VAL A 159 -16.82 -9.21 -13.53
N SER A 160 -18.04 -9.67 -13.82
CA SER A 160 -19.24 -8.84 -13.78
C SER A 160 -19.49 -8.26 -12.38
N GLN A 161 -19.39 -9.08 -11.34
CA GLN A 161 -19.53 -8.60 -9.95
C GLN A 161 -18.46 -7.56 -9.59
N LEU A 162 -17.23 -7.74 -10.07
CA LEU A 162 -16.15 -6.77 -9.87
C LEU A 162 -16.45 -5.43 -10.57
N GLN A 163 -17.03 -5.46 -11.77
CA GLN A 163 -17.43 -4.26 -12.50
C GLN A 163 -18.57 -3.52 -11.77
N ASP A 164 -19.57 -4.25 -11.28
CA ASP A 164 -20.67 -3.68 -10.50
C ASP A 164 -20.13 -3.01 -9.22
N LEU A 165 -19.22 -3.71 -8.51
CA LEU A 165 -18.54 -3.18 -7.33
C LEU A 165 -17.77 -1.89 -7.65
N GLN A 166 -17.01 -1.87 -8.75
CA GLN A 166 -16.30 -0.67 -9.21
C GLN A 166 -17.24 0.51 -9.48
N GLN A 167 -18.42 0.24 -10.04
CA GLN A 167 -19.43 1.27 -10.28
C GLN A 167 -19.98 1.82 -8.95
N GLN A 168 -20.29 0.96 -7.97
CA GLN A 168 -20.78 1.37 -6.66
C GLN A 168 -19.75 2.22 -5.91
N VAL A 169 -18.47 1.82 -5.92
CA VAL A 169 -17.37 2.62 -5.36
C VAL A 169 -17.27 3.98 -6.07
N GLY A 170 -17.44 4.00 -7.40
CA GLY A 170 -17.50 5.24 -8.17
C GLY A 170 -18.63 6.18 -7.75
N ILE A 171 -19.80 5.65 -7.37
CA ILE A 171 -20.93 6.42 -6.83
C ILE A 171 -20.59 6.94 -5.43
N ALA A 172 -20.04 6.10 -4.55
CA ALA A 172 -19.62 6.52 -3.22
C ALA A 172 -18.60 7.67 -3.26
N ARG A 173 -17.63 7.61 -4.18
CA ARG A 173 -16.68 8.71 -4.42
C ARG A 173 -17.35 10.01 -4.86
N LYS A 174 -18.46 9.94 -5.60
CA LYS A 174 -19.24 11.15 -5.96
C LYS A 174 -19.91 11.73 -4.71
N LEU A 175 -20.52 10.89 -3.87
CA LEU A 175 -21.13 11.32 -2.60
C LEU A 175 -20.11 11.98 -1.67
N LEU A 176 -18.90 11.41 -1.55
CA LEU A 176 -17.81 12.00 -0.78
C LEU A 176 -17.43 13.40 -1.26
N ARG A 177 -17.34 13.61 -2.58
CA ARG A 177 -17.03 14.94 -3.15
C ARG A 177 -18.15 15.94 -2.95
N ASN A 178 -19.40 15.47 -2.90
CA ASN A 178 -20.56 16.32 -2.66
C ASN A 178 -20.81 16.62 -1.16
N GLY A 179 -20.02 16.01 -0.26
CA GLY A 179 -20.17 16.18 1.19
C GLY A 179 -21.26 15.32 1.83
N GLU A 180 -21.85 14.37 1.08
CA GLU A 180 -22.85 13.42 1.59
C GLU A 180 -22.16 12.24 2.32
N LEU A 181 -21.54 12.53 3.46
CA LEU A 181 -20.61 11.62 4.15
C LEU A 181 -21.28 10.34 4.66
N GLU A 182 -22.43 10.44 5.32
CA GLU A 182 -23.14 9.28 5.88
C GLU A 182 -23.59 8.31 4.79
N GLY A 183 -24.14 8.84 3.69
CA GLY A 183 -24.54 8.05 2.53
C GLY A 183 -23.35 7.37 1.85
N ALA A 184 -22.23 8.09 1.72
CA ALA A 184 -20.99 7.51 1.21
C ALA A 184 -20.45 6.38 2.10
N ILE A 185 -20.41 6.57 3.42
CA ILE A 185 -19.96 5.55 4.37
C ILE A 185 -20.83 4.30 4.29
N GLN A 186 -22.16 4.47 4.30
CA GLN A 186 -23.09 3.34 4.21
C GLN A 186 -22.88 2.54 2.92
N LEU A 187 -22.72 3.22 1.79
CA LEU A 187 -22.47 2.56 0.51
C LEU A 187 -21.11 1.86 0.48
N LEU A 188 -20.05 2.48 1.00
CA LEU A 188 -18.72 1.89 1.05
C LEU A 188 -18.63 0.67 1.99
N LEU A 189 -19.37 0.66 3.10
CA LEU A 189 -19.46 -0.51 3.97
C LEU A 189 -20.16 -1.69 3.26
N GLY A 190 -21.19 -1.41 2.46
CA GLY A 190 -21.80 -2.40 1.57
C GLY A 190 -20.79 -2.94 0.56
N CYS A 191 -20.07 -2.04 -0.12
CA CYS A 191 -19.01 -2.40 -1.07
C CYS A 191 -17.91 -3.24 -0.40
N GLN A 192 -17.53 -2.93 0.84
CA GLN A 192 -16.53 -3.71 1.59
C GLN A 192 -17.03 -5.15 1.82
N HIS A 193 -18.28 -5.30 2.25
CA HIS A 193 -18.87 -6.62 2.48
C HIS A 193 -18.93 -7.44 1.18
N ASP A 194 -19.38 -6.82 0.09
CA ASP A 194 -19.45 -7.45 -1.22
C ASP A 194 -18.05 -7.85 -1.67
N ALA A 195 -17.07 -6.94 -1.59
CA ALA A 195 -15.68 -7.21 -1.95
C ALA A 195 -15.09 -8.38 -1.17
N GLU A 196 -15.26 -8.41 0.16
CA GLU A 196 -14.77 -9.50 0.99
C GLU A 196 -15.35 -10.84 0.54
N SER A 197 -16.61 -10.89 0.07
CA SER A 197 -17.30 -12.13 -0.30
C SER A 197 -16.66 -12.88 -1.47
N PHE A 198 -15.97 -12.19 -2.38
CA PHE A 198 -15.41 -12.80 -3.60
C PHE A 198 -13.98 -12.36 -3.93
N LEU A 199 -13.40 -11.41 -3.21
CA LEU A 199 -12.01 -10.96 -3.39
C LEU A 199 -11.17 -11.35 -2.18
N LEU A 200 -9.89 -11.64 -2.43
CA LEU A 200 -8.89 -11.75 -1.37
C LEU A 200 -8.53 -10.37 -0.81
N ALA A 201 -8.06 -10.34 0.44
CA ALA A 201 -7.74 -9.10 1.16
C ALA A 201 -6.65 -8.27 0.47
N GLU A 202 -5.78 -8.90 -0.32
CA GLU A 202 -4.70 -8.25 -1.05
C GLU A 202 -5.15 -7.65 -2.39
N HIS A 203 -6.42 -7.82 -2.78
CA HIS A 203 -6.94 -7.29 -4.03
C HIS A 203 -7.00 -5.76 -4.01
N GLY A 204 -6.56 -5.11 -5.09
CA GLY A 204 -6.47 -3.64 -5.17
C GLY A 204 -7.78 -2.91 -4.86
N MET A 205 -8.91 -3.45 -5.33
CA MET A 205 -10.24 -2.89 -5.02
C MET A 205 -10.58 -2.88 -3.52
N VAL A 206 -10.13 -3.90 -2.75
CA VAL A 206 -10.35 -3.92 -1.30
C VAL A 206 -9.60 -2.76 -0.66
N GLY A 207 -8.34 -2.56 -1.04
CA GLY A 207 -7.54 -1.42 -0.58
C GLY A 207 -8.15 -0.07 -0.96
N GLU A 208 -8.70 0.06 -2.18
CA GLU A 208 -9.39 1.28 -2.61
C GLU A 208 -10.62 1.61 -1.74
N ILE A 209 -11.45 0.60 -1.44
CA ILE A 209 -12.64 0.78 -0.58
C ILE A 209 -12.23 1.18 0.84
N GLU A 210 -11.19 0.56 1.39
CA GLU A 210 -10.69 0.90 2.72
C GLU A 210 -10.09 2.30 2.80
N ASP A 211 -9.35 2.74 1.77
CA ASP A 211 -8.84 4.11 1.67
C ASP A 211 -10.00 5.12 1.60
N ASP A 212 -11.03 4.86 0.79
CA ASP A 212 -12.21 5.71 0.67
C ASP A 212 -13.01 5.78 2.00
N LEU A 213 -13.16 4.66 2.71
CA LEU A 213 -13.77 4.62 4.05
C LEU A 213 -12.95 5.45 5.05
N ALA A 214 -11.63 5.32 5.05
CA ALA A 214 -10.76 6.08 5.92
C ALA A 214 -10.89 7.60 5.67
N GLN A 215 -10.99 8.02 4.41
CA GLN A 215 -11.25 9.41 4.04
C GLN A 215 -12.62 9.88 4.55
N ALA A 216 -13.66 9.08 4.35
CA ALA A 216 -15.02 9.40 4.77
C ALA A 216 -15.12 9.61 6.29
N TYR A 217 -14.56 8.69 7.07
CA TYR A 217 -14.54 8.81 8.54
C TYR A 217 -13.69 10.00 9.02
N ALA A 218 -12.57 10.28 8.34
CA ALA A 218 -11.74 11.44 8.67
C ALA A 218 -12.50 12.76 8.41
N ALA A 219 -13.24 12.86 7.31
CA ALA A 219 -14.09 14.02 7.01
C ALA A 219 -15.22 14.17 8.04
N LEU A 220 -15.87 13.07 8.43
CA LEU A 220 -16.95 13.07 9.42
C LEU A 220 -16.47 13.53 10.81
N GLY A 221 -15.27 13.10 11.21
CA GLY A 221 -14.64 13.49 12.48
C GLY A 221 -14.22 14.97 12.52
N LYS A 222 -13.90 15.59 11.38
CA LYS A 222 -13.59 17.03 11.31
C LYS A 222 -14.83 17.92 11.44
N GLY A 223 -16.00 17.46 10.98
CA GLY A 223 -17.24 18.25 10.99
C GLY A 223 -18.03 18.25 12.30
N THR A 224 -17.80 17.28 13.21
CA THR A 224 -18.76 17.02 14.31
C THR A 224 -18.20 17.15 15.73
N GLY A 225 -16.89 17.41 15.91
CA GLY A 225 -16.28 17.52 17.24
C GLY A 225 -16.42 16.26 18.12
N ARG A 226 -16.88 15.13 17.56
CA ARG A 226 -17.07 13.87 18.27
C ARG A 226 -15.77 13.06 18.34
N SER A 227 -15.57 12.38 19.45
CA SER A 227 -14.46 11.46 19.67
C SER A 227 -14.41 10.37 18.60
N GLN A 228 -13.20 10.12 18.09
CA GLN A 228 -12.91 9.21 16.98
C GLN A 228 -13.46 7.79 17.26
N PRO A 229 -14.21 7.16 16.34
CA PRO A 229 -14.67 5.79 16.52
C PRO A 229 -13.49 4.79 16.55
N PRO A 230 -13.64 3.62 17.18
CA PRO A 230 -12.56 2.64 17.43
C PRO A 230 -12.07 1.87 16.17
N ILE A 231 -12.22 2.46 14.98
CA ILE A 231 -11.77 1.92 13.69
C ILE A 231 -10.24 2.00 13.53
N TYR A 232 -9.57 2.78 14.36
CA TYR A 232 -8.11 2.92 14.34
C TYR A 232 -7.35 1.61 14.57
N ARG A 233 -7.96 0.56 15.13
CA ARG A 233 -7.25 -0.71 15.36
C ARG A 233 -7.02 -1.49 14.06
N ARG A 234 -8.06 -1.67 13.22
CA ARG A 234 -7.95 -2.34 11.91
C ARG A 234 -7.15 -1.52 10.91
N VAL A 235 -7.34 -0.20 10.85
CA VAL A 235 -6.54 0.69 10.00
C VAL A 235 -5.08 0.74 10.46
N SER A 236 -4.78 0.65 11.76
CA SER A 236 -3.39 0.58 12.25
C SER A 236 -2.70 -0.76 11.98
N GLU A 237 -3.44 -1.86 12.00
CA GLU A 237 -2.93 -3.18 11.60
C GLU A 237 -2.70 -3.22 10.08
N TRP A 238 -3.61 -2.65 9.29
CA TRP A 238 -3.42 -2.43 7.86
C TRP A 238 -2.26 -1.49 7.55
N LEU A 239 -2.06 -0.38 8.28
CA LEU A 239 -0.90 0.51 8.17
C LEU A 239 0.44 -0.18 8.48
N ARG A 240 0.45 -1.26 9.27
CA ARG A 240 1.64 -2.10 9.49
C ARG A 240 1.90 -3.04 8.32
N PHE A 241 0.87 -3.48 7.59
CA PHE A 241 0.98 -4.30 6.38
C PHE A 241 1.18 -3.47 5.09
N ALA A 242 0.63 -2.25 5.05
CA ALA A 242 0.66 -1.29 3.95
C ALA A 242 1.89 -0.36 4.01
N THR A 243 3.04 -0.88 4.45
CA THR A 243 4.34 -0.23 4.20
C THR A 243 4.65 -0.34 2.72
N GLY A 244 3.94 0.47 1.93
CA GLY A 244 3.87 0.38 0.48
C GLY A 244 2.89 1.35 -0.18
N HIS A 245 2.12 2.18 0.53
CA HIS A 245 1.31 3.26 -0.06
C HIS A 245 1.53 4.64 0.60
N PRO A 246 1.44 5.77 -0.14
CA PRO A 246 1.61 7.12 0.37
C PRO A 246 0.25 7.85 0.50
N VAL A 247 -0.79 7.20 1.03
CA VAL A 247 -2.14 7.81 1.08
C VAL A 247 -2.68 8.05 2.49
N LEU A 248 -2.18 7.40 3.55
CA LEU A 248 -2.70 7.64 4.90
C LEU A 248 -1.58 7.87 5.94
N ARG A 249 -0.89 9.01 5.82
CA ARG A 249 -0.13 9.61 6.94
C ARG A 249 -1.04 10.59 7.69
N TRP A 250 -2.21 10.14 8.15
CA TRP A 250 -3.20 10.97 8.86
C TRP A 250 -3.68 10.37 10.19
N ALA A 251 -2.78 9.66 10.86
CA ALA A 251 -2.96 9.27 12.26
C ALA A 251 -1.98 10.07 13.12
N MET A 252 -2.52 10.90 14.02
CA MET A 252 -1.85 11.54 15.14
C MET A 252 -1.13 12.87 14.82
N ASN A 253 -1.86 13.95 15.13
CA ASN A 253 -1.27 15.22 15.55
C ASN A 253 -0.24 14.93 16.67
N SER A 254 0.98 15.46 16.54
CA SER A 254 2.09 15.24 17.47
C SER A 254 1.86 15.84 18.88
N SER A 255 0.69 16.41 19.14
CA SER A 255 0.32 17.09 20.37
C SER A 255 -0.21 16.16 21.48
N ASN A 256 -0.56 14.91 21.19
CA ASN A 256 -1.21 13.99 22.14
C ASN A 256 -0.37 12.77 22.55
N TRP A 257 0.94 12.77 22.30
CA TRP A 257 1.81 11.80 22.97
C TRP A 257 1.93 12.17 24.45
N PRO A 258 1.69 11.27 25.41
CA PRO A 258 2.13 11.50 26.78
C PRO A 258 3.63 11.72 26.73
N LYS A 259 4.08 12.90 27.17
CA LYS A 259 5.50 13.20 27.36
C LYS A 259 6.03 12.17 28.35
N SER A 260 6.70 11.13 27.85
CA SER A 260 7.46 10.24 28.72
C SER A 260 8.57 11.08 29.33
N SER A 261 8.50 11.20 30.65
CA SER A 261 9.45 11.87 31.51
C SER A 261 10.89 11.57 31.08
N SER A 262 11.66 12.62 30.85
CA SER A 262 13.10 12.57 30.71
C SER A 262 13.72 11.93 31.95
N MET A 263 14.15 10.67 31.87
CA MET A 263 15.24 10.20 32.70
C MET A 263 16.53 10.59 32.00
N GLY A 264 17.13 11.67 32.50
CA GLY A 264 18.47 12.07 32.12
C GLY A 264 19.48 10.99 32.50
N LEU A 265 20.39 10.71 31.59
CA LEU A 265 21.70 10.18 31.93
C LEU A 265 22.73 11.14 31.34
N SER A 266 23.31 11.93 32.23
CA SER A 266 24.46 12.76 31.99
C SER A 266 25.74 11.90 31.92
N ALA A 267 26.67 12.33 31.06
CA ALA A 267 28.12 12.20 31.21
C ALA A 267 28.69 10.77 31.09
N ASN A 268 29.86 10.51 30.51
CA ASN A 268 31.08 11.31 30.47
C ASN A 268 31.89 11.05 29.19
N SER A 269 32.55 12.12 28.75
CA SER A 269 33.80 12.13 28.01
C SER A 269 34.92 11.40 28.75
N TYR A 270 35.67 10.56 28.04
CA TYR A 270 37.14 10.43 28.07
C TYR A 270 37.59 9.78 26.76
#